data_AF-A0A660MTJ0-F1
#
_entry.id   AF-A0A660MTJ0-F1
#
_cell.length_a   1.000
_cell.length_b   1.000
_cell.length_c   1.000
_cell.angle_alpha   90.00
_cell.angle_beta   90.00
_cell.angle_gamma   90.00
#
_symmetry.space_group_name_H-M   'P 1'
#
loop_
_entity.id
_entity.type
_entity.pdbx_description
1 polymer ?
#
loop_
_entity_poly.entity_id
_entity_poly.type
_entity_poly.pdbx_seq_one_letter_code
_entity_poly.pdbx_strand_id
1 'polypeptide(L)'
;MKEKFENLIYKIRKNKTFHNISGKWQNIHTIMLFFLFCFSALIWKLFSYTVIEYDFYNGLADKQQIGTFSVPVNRGIIYSSIEKDGKNDKASYFATSINLYNLAIDPTATGNKEKLGEYLVDLVYNEICNSKIKAKCKDNLLKFLKVIDLEDFENTPEYVKKQITEKLSTRINQTKVTSVLLGTDFTADQIAKIQALNIRGFYINDNSIYVNPEEYTQTEENLAKVSNILLMTTEELKQITKKRELRYMPIINKLSIDSSEKVKDTIREQNEAISKGILSKESSISSFFILS
;
A
#
# COMPACT_ATOMS: atom_id res chain seq x y z
N MET A 1 -32.78 -41.97 74.60
CA MET A 1 -32.65 -40.92 73.56
C MET A 1 -32.03 -41.39 72.24
N LYS A 2 -31.19 -42.44 72.21
CA LYS A 2 -30.62 -42.98 70.96
C LYS A 2 -31.64 -43.66 70.02
N GLU A 3 -32.58 -44.46 70.56
CA GLU A 3 -33.56 -45.19 69.72
C GLU A 3 -34.58 -44.28 68.99
N LYS A 4 -34.94 -43.13 69.58
CA LYS A 4 -35.85 -42.17 68.93
C LYS A 4 -35.21 -41.46 67.73
N PHE A 5 -33.89 -41.35 67.71
CA PHE A 5 -33.15 -40.69 66.63
C PHE A 5 -32.94 -41.62 65.43
N GLU A 6 -32.64 -42.90 65.68
CA GLU A 6 -32.48 -43.88 64.60
C GLU A 6 -33.81 -44.19 63.89
N ASN A 7 -34.92 -44.22 64.63
CA ASN A 7 -36.24 -44.39 64.04
C ASN A 7 -36.68 -43.19 63.17
N LEU A 8 -36.18 -41.99 63.45
CA LEU A 8 -36.45 -40.79 62.65
C LEU A 8 -35.69 -40.84 61.32
N ILE A 9 -34.42 -41.26 61.35
CA ILE A 9 -33.55 -41.39 60.17
C ILE A 9 -34.03 -42.53 59.26
N TYR A 10 -34.50 -43.65 59.83
CA TYR A 10 -35.07 -44.76 59.05
C TYR A 10 -36.37 -44.36 58.32
N LYS A 11 -37.19 -43.51 58.93
CA LYS A 11 -38.46 -43.03 58.34
C LYS A 11 -38.24 -42.01 57.21
N ILE A 12 -37.19 -41.19 57.30
CA ILE A 12 -36.81 -40.22 56.27
C ILE A 12 -36.21 -40.92 55.03
N ARG A 13 -35.43 -42.00 55.22
CA ARG A 13 -34.80 -42.75 54.11
C ARG A 13 -35.78 -43.59 53.28
N LYS A 14 -36.98 -43.89 53.82
CA LYS A 14 -38.01 -44.71 53.15
C LYS A 14 -38.94 -43.93 52.21
N ASN A 15 -38.90 -42.59 52.22
CA ASN A 15 -39.76 -41.78 51.36
C ASN A 15 -39.16 -41.63 49.95
N LYS A 16 -39.48 -42.59 49.07
CA LYS A 16 -39.10 -42.64 47.64
C LYS A 16 -39.54 -41.42 46.80
N THR A 17 -40.34 -40.51 47.36
CA THR A 17 -40.84 -39.31 46.68
C THR A 17 -39.87 -38.12 46.72
N PHE A 18 -38.97 -38.02 47.71
CA PHE A 18 -38.02 -36.90 47.78
C PHE A 18 -36.80 -37.08 46.86
N HIS A 19 -36.39 -38.31 46.59
CA HIS A 19 -35.23 -38.57 45.72
C HIS A 19 -35.52 -38.34 44.23
N ASN A 20 -36.80 -38.36 43.82
CA ASN A 20 -37.20 -38.17 42.41
C ASN A 20 -37.48 -36.71 42.02
N ILE A 21 -37.65 -35.81 43.00
CA ILE A 21 -37.85 -34.37 42.74
C ILE A 21 -36.52 -33.60 42.80
N SER A 22 -35.57 -33.97 43.68
CA SER A 22 -34.27 -33.29 43.76
C SER A 22 -33.34 -33.60 42.58
N GLY A 23 -33.39 -34.81 42.01
CA GLY A 23 -32.51 -35.22 40.90
C GLY A 23 -32.81 -34.54 39.56
N LYS A 24 -34.07 -34.13 39.30
CA LYS A 24 -34.43 -33.39 38.08
C LYS A 24 -34.28 -31.86 38.23
N TRP A 25 -34.47 -31.32 39.43
CA TRP A 25 -34.28 -29.89 39.72
C TRP A 25 -32.79 -29.49 39.80
N GLN A 26 -31.90 -30.38 40.26
CA GLN A 26 -30.46 -30.09 40.30
C GLN A 26 -29.83 -29.92 38.91
N ASN A 27 -30.27 -30.66 37.90
CA ASN A 27 -29.65 -30.63 36.57
C ASN A 27 -29.91 -29.31 35.82
N ILE A 28 -31.11 -28.72 35.95
CA ILE A 28 -31.44 -27.45 35.29
C ILE A 28 -30.70 -26.29 35.95
N HIS A 29 -30.66 -26.25 37.29
CA HIS A 29 -29.97 -25.18 38.01
C HIS A 29 -28.44 -25.24 37.85
N THR A 30 -27.85 -26.43 37.74
CA THR A 30 -26.42 -26.57 37.47
C THR A 30 -26.05 -26.10 36.06
N ILE A 31 -26.87 -26.41 35.05
CA ILE A 31 -26.68 -25.90 33.68
C ILE A 31 -26.84 -24.37 33.65
N MET A 32 -27.86 -23.83 34.31
CA MET A 32 -28.10 -22.39 34.39
C MET A 32 -26.92 -21.65 35.05
N LEU A 33 -26.38 -22.22 36.14
CA LEU A 33 -25.23 -21.65 36.85
C LEU A 33 -23.94 -21.70 36.01
N PHE A 34 -23.75 -22.75 35.21
CA PHE A 34 -22.66 -22.84 34.24
C PHE A 34 -22.75 -21.73 33.19
N PHE A 35 -23.93 -21.51 32.58
CA PHE A 35 -24.11 -20.43 31.61
C PHE A 35 -23.94 -19.04 32.25
N LEU A 36 -24.41 -18.85 33.48
CA LEU A 36 -24.27 -17.58 34.19
C LEU A 36 -22.79 -17.28 34.51
N PHE A 37 -22.01 -18.31 34.85
CA PHE A 37 -20.56 -18.20 35.01
C PHE A 37 -19.84 -17.88 33.68
N CYS A 38 -20.21 -18.52 32.57
CA CYS A 38 -19.64 -18.19 31.26
C CYS A 38 -19.97 -16.74 30.85
N PHE A 39 -21.21 -16.29 31.10
CA PHE A 39 -21.60 -14.90 30.83
C PHE A 39 -20.85 -13.90 31.69
N SER A 40 -20.67 -14.18 32.98
CA SER A 40 -19.91 -13.29 33.86
C SER A 40 -18.43 -13.23 33.44
N ALA A 41 -17.84 -14.34 33.01
CA ALA A 41 -16.48 -14.36 32.48
C ALA A 41 -16.33 -13.54 31.18
N LEU A 42 -17.33 -13.59 30.28
CA LEU A 42 -17.36 -12.78 29.07
C LEU A 42 -17.50 -11.29 29.39
N ILE A 43 -18.42 -10.93 30.30
CA ILE A 43 -18.61 -9.55 30.74
C ILE A 43 -17.33 -9.01 31.39
N TRP A 44 -16.67 -9.82 32.23
CA TRP A 44 -15.40 -9.45 32.84
C TRP A 44 -14.31 -9.18 31.80
N LYS A 45 -14.20 -10.04 30.77
CA LYS A 45 -13.25 -9.81 29.69
C LYS A 45 -13.56 -8.58 28.87
N LEU A 46 -14.83 -8.33 28.54
CA LEU A 46 -15.25 -7.10 27.88
C LEU A 46 -14.87 -5.87 28.72
N PHE A 47 -15.18 -5.88 30.01
CA PHE A 47 -14.85 -4.80 30.93
C PHE A 47 -13.33 -4.59 31.04
N SER A 48 -12.55 -5.67 31.10
CA SER A 48 -11.09 -5.59 31.11
C SER A 48 -10.55 -4.86 29.88
N TYR A 49 -11.08 -5.17 28.70
CA TYR A 49 -10.63 -4.54 27.46
C TYR A 49 -11.13 -3.10 27.31
N THR A 50 -12.36 -2.81 27.75
CA THR A 50 -12.95 -1.47 27.57
C THR A 50 -12.56 -0.48 28.66
N VAL A 51 -12.20 -0.94 29.86
CA VAL A 51 -11.95 -0.05 31.00
C VAL A 51 -10.52 -0.17 31.54
N ILE A 52 -10.01 -1.39 31.75
CA ILE A 52 -8.69 -1.58 32.37
C ILE A 52 -7.57 -1.34 31.35
N GLU A 53 -7.71 -1.90 30.15
CA GLU A 53 -6.72 -1.83 29.07
C GLU A 53 -7.13 -0.84 27.97
N TYR A 54 -8.03 0.12 28.30
CA TYR A 54 -8.57 1.09 27.34
C TYR A 54 -7.47 1.81 26.55
N ASP A 55 -6.50 2.41 27.25
CA ASP A 55 -5.43 3.19 26.61
C ASP A 55 -4.54 2.34 25.69
N PHE A 56 -4.33 1.07 26.04
CA PHE A 56 -3.50 0.15 25.26
C PHE A 56 -4.18 -0.24 23.95
N TYR A 57 -5.45 -0.67 24.00
CA TYR A 57 -6.18 -1.05 22.78
C TYR A 57 -6.58 0.15 21.93
N ASN A 58 -6.88 1.30 22.55
CA ASN A 58 -7.17 2.52 21.82
C ASN A 58 -5.91 3.02 21.08
N GLY A 59 -4.73 2.92 21.71
CA GLY A 59 -3.46 3.21 21.04
C GLY A 59 -3.11 2.26 19.87
N LEU A 60 -3.52 0.98 19.95
CA LEU A 60 -3.39 0.04 18.83
C LEU A 60 -4.35 0.38 17.69
N ALA A 61 -5.59 0.75 18.00
CA ALA A 61 -6.58 1.19 17.02
C ALA A 61 -6.14 2.50 16.34
N ASP A 62 -5.67 3.48 17.11
CA ASP A 62 -5.16 4.75 16.61
C ASP A 62 -3.94 4.56 15.71
N LYS A 63 -3.01 3.66 16.04
CA LYS A 63 -1.88 3.32 15.16
C LYS A 63 -2.31 2.66 13.86
N GLN A 64 -3.44 1.95 13.84
CA GLN A 64 -3.99 1.32 12.64
C GLN A 64 -4.82 2.29 11.79
N GLN A 65 -5.38 3.35 12.39
CA GLN A 65 -6.25 4.32 11.71
C GLN A 65 -5.55 5.64 11.35
N ILE A 66 -4.54 6.07 12.10
CA ILE A 66 -3.85 7.35 11.89
C ILE A 66 -2.62 7.12 11.02
N GLY A 67 -2.83 7.20 9.71
CA GLY A 67 -1.72 7.46 8.77
C GLY A 67 -1.25 8.91 8.95
N THR A 68 -0.04 9.12 9.43
CA THR A 68 0.55 10.47 9.46
C THR A 68 1.03 10.84 8.05
N PHE A 69 0.24 11.65 7.35
CA PHE A 69 0.67 12.26 6.09
C PHE A 69 1.24 13.64 6.39
N SER A 70 2.50 13.89 6.03
CA SER A 70 3.05 15.24 6.09
C SER A 70 2.35 16.09 5.03
N VAL A 71 1.47 16.99 5.44
CA VAL A 71 0.87 17.97 4.53
C VAL A 71 1.95 18.99 4.18
N PRO A 72 2.40 19.09 2.92
CA PRO A 72 3.42 20.06 2.55
C PRO A 72 2.89 21.48 2.77
N VAL A 73 3.67 22.30 3.48
CA VAL A 73 3.32 23.70 3.72
C VAL A 73 3.54 24.49 2.43
N ASN A 74 2.52 25.22 2.00
CA ASN A 74 2.64 26.08 0.83
C ASN A 74 3.53 27.30 1.16
N ARG A 75 4.57 27.60 0.35
CA ARG A 75 5.39 28.80 0.60
C ARG A 75 4.57 30.05 0.29
N GLY A 76 4.73 31.09 1.11
CA GLY A 76 4.07 32.38 0.92
C GLY A 76 4.41 33.01 -0.43
N ILE A 77 3.42 33.70 -1.02
CA ILE A 77 3.57 34.41 -2.29
C ILE A 77 4.44 35.64 -2.06
N ILE A 78 5.45 35.82 -2.92
CA ILE A 78 6.29 37.03 -2.90
C ILE A 78 5.74 38.00 -3.93
N TYR A 79 5.30 39.16 -3.44
CA TYR A 79 4.76 40.25 -4.25
C TYR A 79 5.86 41.24 -4.65
N SER A 80 5.72 41.85 -5.83
CA SER A 80 6.56 42.97 -6.24
C SER A 80 6.15 44.25 -5.53
N SER A 81 7.13 45.07 -5.12
CA SER A 81 6.91 46.38 -4.50
C SER A 81 6.51 47.48 -5.51
N ILE A 82 5.91 47.15 -6.66
CA ILE A 82 5.51 48.15 -7.66
C ILE A 82 4.25 48.85 -7.17
N GLU A 83 4.47 49.89 -6.37
CA GLU A 83 3.48 50.88 -5.99
C GLU A 83 3.30 51.83 -7.17
N LYS A 84 2.12 51.83 -7.79
CA LYS A 84 1.71 52.92 -8.68
C LYS A 84 0.59 53.67 -7.98
N ASP A 85 0.87 54.89 -7.52
CA ASP A 85 -0.09 55.83 -6.94
C ASP A 85 -0.71 55.43 -5.58
N GLY A 86 0.09 54.90 -4.64
CA GLY A 86 -0.35 54.69 -3.25
C GLY A 86 -1.45 53.64 -3.06
N LYS A 87 -1.76 52.88 -4.12
CA LYS A 87 -2.70 51.76 -4.12
C LYS A 87 -2.02 50.54 -4.72
N ASN A 88 -2.07 49.42 -3.98
CA ASN A 88 -1.56 48.12 -4.38
C ASN A 88 -2.45 47.45 -5.45
N ASP A 89 -2.92 48.19 -6.46
CA ASP A 89 -3.87 47.66 -7.44
C ASP A 89 -3.20 46.79 -8.52
N LYS A 90 -1.85 46.74 -8.55
CA LYS A 90 -1.06 45.99 -9.55
C LYS A 90 0.23 45.38 -8.98
N ALA A 91 0.17 44.75 -7.81
CA ALA A 91 1.29 43.94 -7.34
C ALA A 91 1.49 42.72 -8.27
N SER A 92 2.60 42.68 -9.00
CA SER A 92 3.00 41.51 -9.81
C SER A 92 3.57 40.42 -8.89
N TYR A 93 3.43 39.15 -9.28
CA TYR A 93 3.94 38.01 -8.53
C TYR A 93 5.40 37.75 -8.90
N PHE A 94 6.31 37.78 -7.92
CA PHE A 94 7.72 37.40 -8.14
C PHE A 94 7.97 35.91 -7.90
N ALA A 95 7.28 35.31 -6.94
CA ALA A 95 7.36 33.89 -6.68
C ALA A 95 6.00 33.35 -6.23
N THR A 96 5.58 32.26 -6.86
CA THR A 96 4.42 31.47 -6.47
C THR A 96 4.81 30.01 -6.34
N SER A 97 4.13 29.32 -5.44
CA SER A 97 4.27 27.89 -5.24
C SER A 97 3.23 27.18 -6.09
N ILE A 98 3.68 26.23 -6.92
CA ILE A 98 2.79 25.39 -7.72
C ILE A 98 2.96 23.93 -7.34
N ASN A 99 1.84 23.23 -7.20
CA ASN A 99 1.85 21.79 -7.01
C ASN A 99 1.91 21.13 -8.39
N LEU A 100 2.94 20.33 -8.63
CA LEU A 100 3.10 19.54 -9.85
C LEU A 100 2.70 18.10 -9.54
N TYR A 101 1.88 17.52 -10.42
CA TYR A 101 1.40 16.15 -10.27
C TYR A 101 2.50 15.15 -10.66
N ASN A 102 2.55 14.02 -9.98
CA ASN A 102 3.24 12.84 -10.47
C ASN A 102 2.28 12.03 -11.35
N LEU A 103 2.82 11.43 -12.39
CA LEU A 103 2.10 10.53 -13.28
C LEU A 103 2.51 9.10 -12.98
N ALA A 104 1.53 8.29 -12.62
CA ALA A 104 1.65 6.85 -12.52
C ALA A 104 0.54 6.16 -13.33
N ILE A 105 0.71 4.87 -13.57
CA ILE A 105 -0.31 4.02 -14.18
C ILE A 105 -0.64 2.81 -13.30
N ASP A 106 -1.84 2.24 -13.46
CA ASP A 106 -2.22 0.91 -12.99
C ASP A 106 -2.17 -0.10 -14.16
N PRO A 107 -1.08 -0.88 -14.33
CA PRO A 107 -0.94 -1.90 -15.37
C PRO A 107 -2.03 -2.99 -15.39
N THR A 108 -2.79 -3.13 -14.30
CA THR A 108 -3.87 -4.12 -14.15
C THR A 108 -5.25 -3.56 -14.52
N ALA A 109 -5.36 -2.25 -14.76
CA ALA A 109 -6.60 -1.64 -15.21
C ALA A 109 -7.02 -2.18 -16.59
N THR A 110 -8.32 -2.17 -16.84
CA THR A 110 -8.91 -2.62 -18.11
C THR A 110 -8.86 -1.49 -19.13
N GLY A 111 -8.36 -1.75 -20.33
CA GLY A 111 -8.27 -0.78 -21.43
C GLY A 111 -7.25 -1.19 -22.47
N ASN A 112 -6.95 -0.30 -23.42
CA ASN A 112 -6.04 -0.59 -24.52
C ASN A 112 -4.57 -0.22 -24.15
N LYS A 113 -3.73 -1.23 -23.94
CA LYS A 113 -2.32 -1.05 -23.55
C LYS A 113 -1.43 -0.52 -24.67
N GLU A 114 -1.73 -0.83 -25.92
CA GLU A 114 -0.97 -0.38 -27.09
C GLU A 114 -1.15 1.13 -27.26
N LYS A 115 -2.40 1.59 -27.26
CA LYS A 115 -2.77 3.00 -27.29
C LYS A 115 -2.22 3.77 -26.09
N LEU A 116 -2.19 3.15 -24.91
CA LEU A 116 -1.56 3.73 -23.72
C LEU A 116 -0.06 3.93 -23.95
N GLY A 117 0.61 2.93 -24.51
CA GLY A 117 2.03 2.99 -24.84
C GLY A 117 2.35 4.14 -25.79
N GLU A 118 1.62 4.24 -26.91
CA GLU A 118 1.77 5.32 -27.88
C GLU A 118 1.59 6.70 -27.23
N TYR A 119 0.52 6.87 -26.45
CA TYR A 119 0.23 8.13 -25.76
C TYR A 119 1.33 8.49 -24.74
N LEU A 120 1.78 7.53 -23.93
CA LEU A 120 2.82 7.76 -22.93
C LEU A 120 4.17 8.08 -23.58
N VAL A 121 4.51 7.45 -24.70
CA VAL A 121 5.76 7.75 -25.44
C VAL A 121 5.77 9.21 -25.87
N ASP A 122 4.68 9.68 -26.47
CA ASP A 122 4.58 11.08 -26.90
C ASP A 122 4.58 12.06 -25.73
N LEU A 123 3.86 11.74 -24.65
CA LEU A 123 3.83 12.56 -23.44
C LEU A 123 5.23 12.67 -22.81
N VAL A 124 5.92 11.54 -22.62
CA VAL A 124 7.26 11.49 -22.03
C VAL A 124 8.27 12.19 -22.93
N TYR A 125 8.21 11.98 -24.26
CA TYR A 125 9.06 12.69 -25.20
C TYR A 125 8.89 14.21 -25.10
N ASN A 126 7.64 14.68 -25.07
CA ASN A 126 7.34 16.10 -24.94
C ASN A 126 7.81 16.67 -23.59
N GLU A 127 7.70 15.91 -22.51
CA GLU A 127 8.15 16.33 -21.19
C GLU A 127 9.69 16.44 -21.11
N ILE A 128 10.40 15.45 -21.67
CA ILE A 128 11.85 15.34 -21.60
C ILE A 128 12.55 16.30 -22.58
N CYS A 129 12.01 16.41 -23.80
CA CYS A 129 12.65 17.04 -24.95
C CYS A 129 11.89 18.27 -25.48
N ASN A 130 11.06 18.91 -24.62
CA ASN A 130 10.33 20.12 -24.97
C ASN A 130 11.22 21.16 -25.67
N SER A 131 10.65 21.86 -26.65
CA SER A 131 11.25 22.98 -27.41
C SER A 131 12.04 23.99 -26.55
N LYS A 132 11.58 24.27 -25.32
CA LYS A 132 12.22 25.20 -24.37
C LYS A 132 13.51 24.65 -23.75
N ILE A 133 13.73 23.34 -23.78
CA ILE A 133 14.77 22.60 -23.04
C ILE A 133 15.53 21.62 -23.97
N LYS A 134 15.54 21.85 -25.30
CA LYS A 134 16.20 20.93 -26.27
C LYS A 134 17.65 20.58 -25.91
N ALA A 135 18.39 21.54 -25.35
CA ALA A 135 19.78 21.34 -24.92
C ALA A 135 19.96 20.31 -23.79
N LYS A 136 18.90 19.98 -23.03
CA LYS A 136 18.93 19.00 -21.93
C LYS A 136 18.13 17.72 -22.23
N CYS A 137 17.70 17.52 -23.47
CA CYS A 137 16.95 16.33 -23.87
C CYS A 137 17.74 15.04 -23.54
N LYS A 138 19.05 15.00 -23.86
CA LYS A 138 19.94 13.88 -23.49
C LYS A 138 19.94 13.63 -21.98
N ASP A 139 20.25 14.65 -21.17
CA ASP A 139 20.33 14.50 -19.70
C ASP A 139 19.01 14.03 -19.08
N ASN A 140 17.89 14.58 -19.54
CA ASN A 140 16.57 14.20 -19.06
C ASN A 140 16.22 12.77 -19.49
N LEU A 141 16.60 12.37 -20.70
CA LEU A 141 16.43 11.00 -21.19
C LEU A 141 17.25 10.03 -20.34
N LEU A 142 18.53 10.31 -20.07
CA LEU A 142 19.38 9.49 -19.20
C LEU A 142 18.77 9.33 -17.81
N LYS A 143 18.25 10.41 -17.22
CA LYS A 143 17.52 10.37 -15.93
C LYS A 143 16.27 9.51 -15.99
N PHE A 144 15.48 9.63 -17.06
CA PHE A 144 14.29 8.80 -17.25
C PHE A 144 14.66 7.32 -17.41
N LEU A 145 15.68 7.03 -18.21
CA LEU A 145 16.20 5.67 -18.44
C LEU A 145 16.94 5.11 -17.21
N LYS A 146 17.38 5.96 -16.28
CA LYS A 146 18.22 5.62 -15.12
C LYS A 146 19.54 4.96 -15.54
N VAL A 147 20.15 5.50 -16.59
CA VAL A 147 21.45 5.06 -17.12
C VAL A 147 22.45 6.21 -17.07
N ILE A 148 23.74 5.87 -16.97
CA ILE A 148 24.81 6.86 -16.80
C ILE A 148 25.11 7.56 -18.12
N ASP A 149 25.19 6.80 -19.22
CA ASP A 149 25.39 7.35 -20.57
C ASP A 149 24.78 6.43 -21.63
N LEU A 150 24.69 6.95 -22.85
CA LEU A 150 24.31 6.24 -24.07
C LEU A 150 25.42 6.47 -25.09
N GLU A 151 26.15 5.40 -25.43
CA GLU A 151 27.30 5.46 -26.34
C GLU A 151 26.91 6.02 -27.73
N ASP A 152 25.77 5.55 -28.28
CA ASP A 152 25.27 5.95 -29.60
C ASP A 152 24.04 6.89 -29.51
N PHE A 153 24.14 7.97 -28.72
CA PHE A 153 23.02 8.91 -28.61
C PHE A 153 22.81 9.72 -29.89
N GLU A 154 21.67 9.50 -30.54
CA GLU A 154 21.17 10.36 -31.62
C GLU A 154 20.08 11.30 -31.11
N ASN A 155 20.23 12.60 -31.37
CA ASN A 155 19.22 13.61 -31.00
C ASN A 155 18.07 13.70 -32.04
N THR A 156 17.58 12.55 -32.50
CA THR A 156 16.45 12.43 -33.41
C THR A 156 15.20 12.04 -32.63
N PRO A 157 14.01 12.60 -32.96
CA PRO A 157 12.76 12.23 -32.28
C PRO A 157 12.51 10.72 -32.31
N GLU A 158 12.84 10.06 -33.41
CA GLU A 158 12.63 8.63 -33.63
C GLU A 158 13.49 7.79 -32.68
N TYR A 159 14.77 8.14 -32.53
CA TYR A 159 15.68 7.46 -31.60
C TYR A 159 15.21 7.60 -30.16
N VAL A 160 14.89 8.82 -29.73
CA VAL A 160 14.45 9.10 -28.36
C VAL A 160 13.14 8.37 -28.05
N LYS A 161 12.16 8.43 -28.95
CA LYS A 161 10.89 7.71 -28.79
C LYS A 161 11.10 6.20 -28.72
N LYS A 162 12.00 5.64 -29.53
CA LYS A 162 12.35 4.21 -29.46
C LYS A 162 12.87 3.81 -28.08
N GLN A 163 13.82 4.57 -27.53
CA GLN A 163 14.35 4.33 -26.18
C GLN A 163 13.27 4.41 -25.09
N ILE A 164 12.35 5.39 -25.22
CA ILE A 164 11.21 5.52 -24.31
C ILE A 164 10.27 4.32 -24.45
N THR A 165 9.96 3.87 -25.67
CA THR A 165 9.10 2.71 -25.95
C THR A 165 9.66 1.43 -25.35
N GLU A 166 10.95 1.16 -25.53
CA GLU A 166 11.62 -0.02 -24.96
C GLU A 166 11.48 -0.03 -23.42
N LYS A 167 11.67 1.12 -22.78
CA LYS A 167 11.49 1.24 -21.33
C LYS A 167 10.03 1.14 -20.89
N LEU A 168 9.09 1.76 -21.60
CA LEU A 168 7.68 1.78 -21.20
C LEU A 168 6.97 0.45 -21.47
N SER A 169 7.29 -0.23 -22.56
CA SER A 169 6.65 -1.52 -22.94
C SER A 169 6.86 -2.60 -21.88
N THR A 170 8.07 -2.72 -21.34
CA THR A 170 8.37 -3.67 -20.24
C THR A 170 7.56 -3.33 -18.99
N ARG A 171 7.36 -2.03 -18.72
CA ARG A 171 6.65 -1.54 -17.54
C ARG A 171 5.12 -1.69 -17.69
N ILE A 172 4.52 -1.26 -18.78
CA ILE A 172 3.06 -1.36 -19.05
C ILE A 172 2.57 -2.82 -18.98
N ASN A 173 3.42 -3.77 -19.35
CA ASN A 173 3.09 -5.19 -19.32
C ASN A 173 3.32 -5.86 -17.96
N GLN A 174 4.00 -5.19 -17.03
CA GLN A 174 4.25 -5.71 -15.70
C GLN A 174 3.03 -5.55 -14.80
N THR A 175 2.27 -6.64 -14.59
CA THR A 175 1.05 -6.65 -13.75
C THR A 175 1.29 -7.08 -12.30
N LYS A 176 2.46 -7.65 -11.99
CA LYS A 176 2.81 -8.16 -10.66
C LYS A 176 4.04 -7.45 -10.09
N VAL A 177 4.11 -7.39 -8.77
CA VAL A 177 5.27 -6.82 -8.06
C VAL A 177 6.42 -7.82 -8.12
N THR A 178 7.52 -7.43 -8.76
CA THR A 178 8.72 -8.28 -8.95
C THR A 178 9.93 -7.82 -8.13
N SER A 179 9.81 -6.68 -7.45
CA SER A 179 10.89 -6.08 -6.67
C SER A 179 10.33 -5.39 -5.44
N VAL A 180 10.75 -5.83 -4.27
CA VAL A 180 10.43 -5.21 -2.99
C VAL A 180 11.71 -5.08 -2.19
N LEU A 181 12.00 -3.87 -1.72
CA LEU A 181 13.13 -3.58 -0.84
C LEU A 181 12.81 -4.07 0.57
N LEU A 182 13.73 -4.86 1.16
CA LEU A 182 13.64 -5.29 2.55
C LEU A 182 14.35 -4.30 3.49
N GLY A 183 15.43 -3.66 3.03
CA GLY A 183 16.22 -2.69 3.79
C GLY A 183 17.49 -2.30 3.04
N THR A 184 18.08 -1.16 3.41
CA THR A 184 19.19 -0.51 2.67
C THR A 184 20.57 -0.65 3.31
N ASP A 185 20.63 -1.03 4.59
CA ASP A 185 21.83 -0.90 5.41
C ASP A 185 22.18 -2.21 6.10
N PHE A 186 22.17 -3.31 5.34
CA PHE A 186 22.54 -4.61 5.88
C PHE A 186 24.06 -4.74 6.02
N THR A 187 24.48 -5.41 7.08
CA THR A 187 25.91 -5.72 7.31
C THR A 187 26.40 -6.78 6.33
N ALA A 188 27.70 -6.79 6.05
CA ALA A 188 28.31 -7.79 5.16
C ALA A 188 28.06 -9.25 5.64
N ASP A 189 28.01 -9.47 6.95
CA ASP A 189 27.68 -10.77 7.56
C ASP A 189 26.23 -11.19 7.26
N GLN A 190 25.27 -10.27 7.38
CA GLN A 190 23.86 -10.56 7.05
C GLN A 190 23.69 -10.88 5.56
N ILE A 191 24.35 -10.12 4.69
CA ILE A 191 24.32 -10.35 3.24
C ILE A 191 24.90 -11.72 2.90
N ALA A 192 26.07 -12.07 3.45
CA ALA A 192 26.70 -13.36 3.22
C ALA A 192 25.82 -14.52 3.70
N LYS A 193 25.16 -14.38 4.86
CA LYS A 193 24.23 -15.38 5.39
C LYS A 193 23.01 -15.57 4.48
N ILE A 194 22.42 -14.48 3.96
CA ILE A 194 21.29 -14.56 3.02
C ILE A 194 21.70 -15.20 1.70
N GLN A 195 22.88 -14.87 1.16
CA GLN A 195 23.42 -15.51 -0.04
C GLN A 195 23.64 -17.01 0.17
N ALA A 196 24.15 -17.39 1.35
CA ALA A 196 24.39 -18.79 1.70
C ALA A 196 23.09 -19.61 1.82
N LEU A 197 21.95 -18.98 2.11
CA LEU A 197 20.65 -19.67 2.11
C LEU A 197 20.21 -20.10 0.71
N ASN A 198 20.72 -19.45 -0.35
CA ASN A 198 20.40 -19.74 -1.75
C ASN A 198 18.88 -19.80 -2.03
N ILE A 199 18.12 -18.92 -1.39
CA ILE A 199 16.67 -18.85 -1.56
C ILE A 199 16.35 -18.07 -2.83
N ARG A 200 15.65 -18.72 -3.75
CA ARG A 200 15.20 -18.09 -4.99
C ARG A 200 14.33 -16.85 -4.72
N GLY A 201 14.54 -15.81 -5.51
CA GLY A 201 13.79 -14.56 -5.44
C GLY A 201 14.46 -13.50 -4.56
N PHE A 202 15.44 -13.85 -3.73
CA PHE A 202 16.26 -12.86 -3.03
C PHE A 202 17.43 -12.43 -3.91
N TYR A 203 17.68 -11.13 -3.98
CA TYR A 203 18.83 -10.58 -4.68
C TYR A 203 19.36 -9.36 -3.94
N ILE A 204 20.64 -9.10 -4.12
CA ILE A 204 21.37 -8.04 -3.42
C ILE A 204 21.80 -7.01 -4.44
N ASN A 205 21.65 -5.74 -4.06
CA ASN A 205 22.19 -4.62 -4.79
C ASN A 205 22.89 -3.71 -3.78
N ASP A 206 24.21 -3.60 -3.88
CA ASP A 206 25.06 -2.96 -2.88
C ASP A 206 24.82 -3.53 -1.46
N ASN A 207 24.43 -2.67 -0.51
CA ASN A 207 24.10 -3.04 0.88
C ASN A 207 22.61 -3.31 1.09
N SER A 208 21.82 -3.32 0.01
CA SER A 208 20.38 -3.50 0.05
C SER A 208 19.98 -4.91 -0.35
N ILE A 209 18.99 -5.47 0.36
CA ILE A 209 18.40 -6.77 0.02
C ILE A 209 17.01 -6.54 -0.53
N TYR A 210 16.75 -7.18 -1.66
CA TYR A 210 15.46 -7.16 -2.34
C TYR A 210 14.91 -8.57 -2.44
N VAL A 211 13.59 -8.64 -2.55
CA VAL A 211 12.87 -9.88 -2.83
C VAL A 211 11.99 -9.69 -4.06
N ASN A 212 11.92 -10.72 -4.90
CA ASN A 212 10.92 -10.91 -5.93
C ASN A 212 9.81 -11.83 -5.39
N PRO A 213 8.65 -11.29 -5.00
CA PRO A 213 7.53 -12.09 -4.49
C PRO A 213 7.05 -13.19 -5.43
N GLU A 214 7.17 -13.00 -6.75
CA GLU A 214 6.68 -13.99 -7.72
C GLU A 214 7.56 -15.24 -7.77
N GLU A 215 8.87 -15.08 -7.56
CA GLU A 215 9.84 -16.16 -7.56
C GLU A 215 10.06 -16.78 -6.17
N TYR A 216 9.84 -16.01 -5.11
CA TYR A 216 10.02 -16.47 -3.75
C TYR A 216 8.91 -17.46 -3.34
N THR A 217 9.34 -18.61 -2.81
CA THR A 217 8.43 -19.59 -2.22
C THR A 217 8.37 -19.38 -0.73
N GLN A 218 7.24 -18.83 -0.28
CA GLN A 218 7.00 -18.49 1.10
C GLN A 218 6.64 -19.74 1.93
N THR A 219 7.61 -20.24 2.70
CA THR A 219 7.43 -21.33 3.67
C THR A 219 7.78 -20.83 5.07
N GLU A 220 7.20 -21.43 6.10
CA GLU A 220 7.51 -21.09 7.51
C GLU A 220 9.01 -21.25 7.81
N GLU A 221 9.66 -22.27 7.21
CA GLU A 221 11.10 -22.49 7.34
C GLU A 221 11.93 -21.36 6.72
N ASN A 222 11.59 -20.93 5.50
CA ASN A 222 12.31 -19.85 4.82
C ASN A 222 12.11 -18.52 5.55
N LEU A 223 10.88 -18.24 6.00
CA LEU A 223 10.57 -17.05 6.79
C LEU A 223 11.36 -17.03 8.09
N ALA A 224 11.45 -18.14 8.83
CA ALA A 224 12.21 -18.21 10.07
C ALA A 224 13.72 -18.00 9.84
N LYS A 225 14.28 -18.61 8.79
CA LYS A 225 15.70 -18.45 8.43
C LYS A 225 16.04 -16.98 8.10
N VAL A 226 15.22 -16.35 7.27
CA VAL A 226 15.42 -14.95 6.86
C VAL A 226 15.17 -13.98 8.02
N SER A 227 14.11 -14.23 8.81
CA SER A 227 13.76 -13.45 10.01
C SER A 227 14.93 -13.35 11.00
N ASN A 228 15.58 -14.48 11.29
CA ASN A 228 16.72 -14.54 12.21
C ASN A 228 17.94 -13.75 11.72
N ILE A 229 18.14 -13.63 10.40
CA ILE A 229 19.29 -12.92 9.83
C ILE A 229 18.99 -11.42 9.73
N LEU A 230 17.80 -11.06 9.25
CA LEU A 230 17.42 -9.67 8.98
C LEU A 230 16.90 -8.94 10.22
N LEU A 231 16.71 -9.63 11.34
CA LEU A 231 16.12 -9.10 12.59
C LEU A 231 14.71 -8.52 12.37
N MET A 232 13.97 -9.09 11.41
CA MET A 232 12.58 -8.74 11.10
C MET A 232 11.67 -9.84 11.61
N THR A 233 10.44 -9.51 11.99
CA THR A 233 9.49 -10.56 12.40
C THR A 233 9.05 -11.39 11.19
N THR A 234 8.67 -12.66 11.45
CA THR A 234 8.14 -13.54 10.40
C THR A 234 6.85 -12.99 9.78
N GLU A 235 6.01 -12.31 10.57
CA GLU A 235 4.78 -11.67 10.09
C GLU A 235 5.07 -10.47 9.19
N GLU A 236 6.03 -9.61 9.53
CA GLU A 236 6.45 -8.51 8.66
C GLU A 236 6.98 -9.03 7.32
N LEU A 237 7.89 -10.01 7.35
CA LEU A 237 8.41 -10.63 6.14
C LEU A 237 7.30 -11.26 5.32
N LYS A 238 6.35 -11.94 5.96
CA LYS A 238 5.20 -12.55 5.30
C LYS A 238 4.31 -11.55 4.58
N GLN A 239 4.12 -10.34 5.13
CA GLN A 239 3.38 -9.28 4.45
C GLN A 239 4.18 -8.67 3.29
N ILE A 240 5.48 -8.44 3.48
CA ILE A 240 6.35 -7.80 2.49
C ILE A 240 6.58 -8.72 1.27
N THR A 241 6.78 -10.02 1.51
CA THR A 241 7.06 -11.02 0.45
C THR A 241 5.80 -11.58 -0.21
N LYS A 242 4.61 -11.09 0.17
CA LYS A 242 3.33 -11.60 -0.36
C LYS A 242 3.19 -11.26 -1.85
N LYS A 243 2.80 -12.27 -2.65
CA LYS A 243 2.41 -12.08 -4.06
C LYS A 243 1.24 -11.11 -4.18
N ARG A 244 1.40 -10.07 -4.99
CA ARG A 244 0.40 -9.01 -5.15
C ARG A 244 0.49 -8.33 -6.50
N GLU A 245 -0.61 -7.70 -6.88
CA GLU A 245 -0.75 -6.93 -8.11
C GLU A 245 -0.03 -5.58 -8.02
N LEU A 246 0.56 -5.17 -9.13
CA LEU A 246 1.20 -3.87 -9.26
C LEU A 246 0.17 -2.84 -9.70
N ARG A 247 -0.39 -2.11 -8.72
CA ARG A 247 -1.45 -1.11 -8.93
C ARG A 247 -0.93 0.30 -9.18
N TYR A 248 0.30 0.58 -8.77
CA TYR A 248 0.91 1.90 -8.90
C TYR A 248 2.29 1.76 -9.53
N MET A 249 2.43 2.29 -10.74
CA MET A 249 3.66 2.29 -11.49
C MET A 249 4.04 3.72 -11.88
N PRO A 250 5.05 4.33 -11.23
CA PRO A 250 5.44 5.71 -11.51
C PRO A 250 6.11 5.81 -12.89
N ILE A 251 5.64 6.76 -13.70
CA ILE A 251 6.14 7.07 -15.04
C ILE A 251 6.95 8.38 -15.03
N ILE A 252 6.36 9.48 -14.58
CA ILE A 252 7.01 10.79 -14.47
C ILE A 252 6.76 11.38 -13.09
N ASN A 253 7.82 11.89 -12.46
CA ASN A 253 7.69 12.70 -11.24
C ASN A 253 7.64 14.18 -11.62
N LYS A 254 6.76 14.95 -10.98
CA LYS A 254 6.59 16.41 -11.20
C LYS A 254 6.38 16.77 -12.68
N LEU A 255 5.31 16.25 -13.25
CA LEU A 255 4.86 16.56 -14.60
C LEU A 255 4.64 18.07 -14.78
N SER A 256 5.08 18.63 -15.90
CA SER A 256 4.83 20.03 -16.24
C SER A 256 3.33 20.35 -16.30
N ILE A 257 2.96 21.61 -16.07
CA ILE A 257 1.56 22.05 -16.05
C ILE A 257 0.86 21.68 -17.37
N ASP A 258 1.49 21.98 -18.50
CA ASP A 258 0.96 21.69 -19.85
C ASP A 258 0.69 20.19 -20.04
N SER A 259 1.67 19.34 -19.70
CA SER A 259 1.51 17.89 -19.78
C SER A 259 0.43 17.37 -18.81
N SER A 260 0.33 17.95 -17.61
CA SER A 260 -0.68 17.54 -16.62
C SER A 260 -2.10 17.88 -17.06
N GLU A 261 -2.31 19.05 -17.65
CA GLU A 261 -3.62 19.45 -18.19
C GLU A 261 -4.00 18.57 -19.39
N LYS A 262 -3.06 18.29 -20.30
CA LYS A 262 -3.29 17.35 -21.42
C LYS A 262 -3.74 15.97 -20.97
N VAL A 263 -3.12 15.42 -19.91
CA VAL A 263 -3.54 14.12 -19.35
C VAL A 263 -4.95 14.21 -18.75
N LYS A 264 -5.26 15.27 -17.99
CA LYS A 264 -6.61 15.46 -17.42
C LYS A 264 -7.68 15.61 -18.48
N ASP A 265 -7.42 16.40 -19.52
CA ASP A 265 -8.33 16.58 -20.64
C ASP A 265 -8.55 15.26 -21.38
N THR A 266 -7.49 14.51 -21.65
CA THR A 266 -7.59 13.17 -22.25
C THR A 266 -8.45 12.22 -21.41
N ILE A 267 -8.27 12.20 -20.09
CA ILE A 267 -9.09 11.40 -19.17
C ILE A 267 -10.54 11.83 -19.22
N ARG A 268 -10.79 13.15 -19.15
CA ARG A 268 -12.14 13.73 -19.17
C ARG A 268 -12.87 13.41 -20.47
N GLU A 269 -12.25 13.68 -21.62
CA GLU A 269 -12.81 13.43 -22.94
C GLU A 269 -13.13 11.95 -23.16
N GLN A 270 -12.25 11.03 -22.76
CA GLN A 270 -12.51 9.60 -22.90
C GLN A 270 -13.62 9.12 -21.97
N ASN A 271 -13.68 9.62 -20.73
CA ASN A 271 -14.77 9.29 -19.82
C ASN A 271 -16.12 9.82 -20.31
N GLU A 272 -16.15 11.02 -20.90
CA GLU A 272 -17.34 11.56 -21.57
C GLU A 272 -17.74 10.75 -22.82
N ALA A 273 -16.77 10.28 -23.61
CA ALA A 273 -17.04 9.43 -24.76
C ALA A 273 -17.58 8.05 -24.34
N ILE A 274 -17.07 7.49 -23.25
CA ILE A 274 -17.58 6.24 -22.66
C ILE A 274 -19.02 6.43 -22.15
N SER A 275 -19.31 7.51 -21.43
CA SER A 275 -20.66 7.77 -20.91
C SER A 275 -21.69 7.98 -22.02
N LYS A 276 -21.26 8.52 -23.17
CA LYS A 276 -22.07 8.69 -24.38
C LYS A 276 -22.16 7.42 -25.24
N GLY A 277 -21.45 6.34 -24.88
CA GLY A 277 -21.42 5.09 -25.66
C GLY A 277 -20.64 5.17 -26.97
N ILE A 278 -19.85 6.23 -27.18
CA ILE A 278 -19.02 6.44 -28.39
C ILE A 278 -17.74 5.60 -28.33
N LEU A 279 -17.22 5.38 -27.11
CA LEU A 279 -15.98 4.64 -26.85
C LEU A 279 -16.26 3.50 -25.86
N SER A 280 -15.74 2.29 -26.15
CA SER A 280 -15.80 1.19 -25.18
C SER A 280 -14.72 1.34 -24.11
N LYS A 281 -14.98 0.78 -22.91
CA LYS A 281 -14.02 0.84 -21.79
C LYS A 281 -12.72 0.09 -22.12
N GLU A 282 -12.81 -0.97 -22.91
CA GLU A 282 -11.68 -1.79 -23.37
C GLU A 282 -10.79 -1.05 -24.36
N SER A 283 -11.35 -0.07 -25.10
CA SER A 283 -10.62 0.75 -26.06
C SER A 283 -10.07 2.05 -25.44
N SER A 284 -10.43 2.34 -24.19
CA SER A 284 -10.01 3.53 -23.46
C SER A 284 -8.64 3.33 -22.82
N ILE A 285 -7.97 4.44 -22.54
CA ILE A 285 -6.75 4.51 -21.71
C ILE A 285 -6.97 5.27 -20.40
N SER A 286 -8.15 5.86 -20.19
CA SER A 286 -8.44 6.73 -19.03
C SER A 286 -8.33 6.01 -17.69
N SER A 287 -8.67 4.72 -17.65
CA SER A 287 -8.64 3.86 -16.46
C SER A 287 -7.24 3.57 -15.94
N PHE A 288 -6.20 3.71 -16.76
CA PHE A 288 -4.83 3.43 -16.36
C PHE A 288 -4.24 4.55 -15.52
N PHE A 289 -4.63 5.80 -15.72
CA PHE A 289 -3.90 6.95 -15.18
C PHE A 289 -4.16 7.18 -13.69
N ILE A 290 -3.08 7.43 -12.95
CA ILE A 290 -3.08 7.87 -11.57
C ILE A 290 -2.28 9.17 -11.51
N LEU A 291 -2.96 10.28 -11.20
CA LEU A 291 -2.35 11.57 -10.96
C LEU A 291 -2.35 11.85 -9.45
N SER A 292 -1.17 12.08 -8.88
CA SER A 292 -0.96 12.28 -7.43
C SER A 292 -0.02 13.43 -7.12
#